data_AF-M1XPP9-F1
#
_entry.id   AF-M1XPP9-F1
#
_cell.length_a   1.000
_cell.length_b   1.000
_cell.length_c   1.000
_cell.angle_alpha   90.00
_cell.angle_beta   90.00
_cell.angle_gamma   90.00
#
_symmetry.space_group_name_H-M   'P 1'
#
loop_
_entity.id
_entity.type
_entity.pdbx_description
1 polymer ?
#
loop_
_entity_poly.entity_id
_entity_poly.type
_entity_poly.pdbx_seq_one_letter_code
_entity_poly.pdbx_strand_id
1 'polypeptide(L)' 'MIRVREGYPKRPPEGVPPEHRERARTLQLELLVLEARLDAANFEDEEAFRRAIDERRSELDSLRDPAADA' A
#
# COMPACT_ATOMS: atom_id res chain seq x y z
N MET A 1 -9.59 -15.00 1.21
CA MET A 1 -8.27 -15.65 1.03
C MET A 1 -7.37 -14.71 0.25
N ILE A 2 -6.61 -13.85 0.91
CA ILE A 2 -5.58 -13.05 0.24
C ILE A 2 -4.28 -13.85 0.32
N ARG A 3 -3.71 -14.14 -0.85
CA ARG A 3 -2.49 -14.92 -1.01
C ARG A 3 -1.30 -14.06 -0.57
N VAL A 4 -0.87 -14.24 0.67
CA VAL A 4 0.50 -13.87 1.10
C VAL A 4 1.46 -14.82 0.39
N ARG A 5 1.75 -14.59 -0.89
CA ARG A 5 2.75 -15.36 -1.62
C ARG A 5 3.62 -14.42 -2.46
N GLU A 6 4.90 -14.46 -2.09
CA GLU A 6 6.09 -14.09 -2.88
C GLU A 6 6.55 -12.64 -2.85
N GLY A 7 7.29 -12.33 -1.77
CA GLY A 7 8.53 -11.58 -1.86
C GLY A 7 8.39 -10.06 -1.92
N TYR A 8 9.40 -9.38 -1.41
CA TYR A 8 9.63 -7.95 -1.58
C TYR A 8 9.16 -7.50 -2.98
N PRO A 9 8.34 -6.44 -3.11
CA PRO A 9 7.99 -5.90 -4.42
C PRO A 9 9.27 -5.46 -5.13
N LYS A 10 9.76 -6.32 -6.03
CA LYS A 10 10.98 -6.10 -6.82
C LYS A 10 10.75 -5.14 -7.98
N ARG A 11 9.48 -4.92 -8.36
CA ARG A 11 9.07 -4.01 -9.43
C ARG A 11 8.18 -2.91 -8.86
N PRO A 12 8.31 -1.67 -9.36
CA PRO A 12 7.37 -0.61 -9.02
C PRO A 12 5.96 -1.03 -9.44
N PRO A 13 4.92 -0.53 -8.76
CA PRO A 13 3.54 -0.81 -9.13
C PRO A 13 3.26 -0.31 -10.55
N GLU A 14 2.47 -1.07 -11.30
CA GLU A 14 2.04 -0.69 -12.64
C GLU A 14 1.27 0.64 -12.60
N GLY A 15 1.36 1.42 -13.67
CA GLY A 15 0.71 2.74 -13.79
C GLY A 15 1.47 3.90 -13.15
N VAL A 16 2.49 3.66 -12.32
CA VAL A 16 3.22 4.75 -11.64
C VAL A 16 4.26 5.41 -12.56
N PRO A 17 4.20 6.73 -12.77
CA PRO A 17 5.22 7.49 -13.49
C PRO A 17 6.62 7.33 -12.89
N PRO A 18 7.71 7.43 -13.68
CA PRO A 18 9.07 7.22 -13.20
C PRO A 18 9.47 8.05 -11.97
N GLU A 19 9.01 9.30 -11.90
CA GLU A 19 9.21 10.24 -10.79
C GLU A 19 8.61 9.79 -9.45
N HIS A 20 7.57 8.95 -9.49
CA HIS A 20 6.88 8.48 -8.29
C HIS A 20 7.24 7.04 -7.90
N ARG A 21 8.10 6.35 -8.67
CA ARG A 21 8.42 4.93 -8.45
C ARG A 21 9.03 4.65 -7.08
N GLU A 22 9.89 5.54 -6.59
CA GLU A 22 10.50 5.38 -5.27
C GLU A 22 9.45 5.49 -4.16
N ARG A 23 8.61 6.54 -4.19
CA ARG A 23 7.51 6.70 -3.23
C ARG A 23 6.53 5.54 -3.28
N ALA A 24 6.15 5.12 -4.47
CA ALA A 24 5.23 4.01 -4.66
C ALA A 24 5.78 2.68 -4.15
N ARG A 25 7.10 2.45 -4.30
CA ARG A 25 7.77 1.28 -3.70
C ARG A 25 7.74 1.33 -2.18
N THR A 26 7.98 2.50 -1.59
CA THR A 26 7.88 2.69 -0.14
C THR A 26 6.47 2.41 0.36
N LEU A 27 5.44 2.93 -0.31
CA LEU A 27 4.04 2.67 0.03
C LEU A 27 3.68 1.19 -0.05
N GLN A 28 4.18 0.46 -1.06
CA GLN A 28 3.98 -1.00 -1.12
C GLN A 28 4.60 -1.74 0.08
N LEU A 29 5.75 -1.29 0.57
CA LEU A 29 6.38 -1.88 1.76
C LEU A 29 5.60 -1.54 3.03
N GLU A 30 5.16 -0.29 3.18
CA GLU A 30 4.32 0.14 4.29
C GLU A 30 3.01 -0.65 4.33
N LEU A 31 2.35 -0.84 3.18
CA LEU A 31 1.15 -1.66 3.05
C LEU A 31 1.40 -3.11 3.46
N LEU A 32 2.49 -3.72 3.00
CA LEU A 32 2.84 -5.09 3.37
C LEU A 32 3.00 -5.24 4.90
N VAL A 33 3.66 -4.28 5.55
CA VAL A 33 3.84 -4.29 7.01
C VAL A 33 2.52 -4.07 7.74
N LEU A 34 1.70 -3.13 7.27
CA LEU A 34 0.40 -2.84 7.88
C LEU A 34 -0.58 -4.00 7.73
N GLU A 35 -0.62 -4.66 6.58
CA GLU A 35 -1.45 -5.85 6.34
C GLU A 35 -1.00 -7.01 7.25
N ALA A 36 0.31 -7.24 7.39
CA ALA A 36 0.82 -8.25 8.33
C ALA A 36 0.52 -7.92 9.79
N ARG A 37 0.53 -6.63 10.16
CA ARG A 37 0.14 -6.19 11.51
C ARG A 37 -1.35 -6.32 11.75
N LEU A 38 -2.19 -5.99 10.76
CA LEU A 38 -3.63 -6.17 10.81
C LEU A 38 -3.99 -7.64 11.02
N ASP A 39 -3.35 -8.55 10.27
CA ASP A 39 -3.56 -9.99 10.41
C ASP A 39 -3.19 -10.52 11.81
N ALA A 40 -2.27 -9.84 12.51
CA ALA A 40 -1.83 -10.18 13.86
C ALA A 40 -2.51 -9.34 14.97
N ALA A 41 -3.30 -8.32 14.62
CA ALA A 41 -3.88 -7.38 15.55
C ALA A 41 -5.09 -7.97 16.29
N ASN A 42 -5.37 -7.43 17.47
CA ASN A 42 -6.62 -7.67 18.19
C ASN A 42 -7.71 -6.68 17.69
N PHE A 43 -8.96 -6.89 18.12
CA PHE A 43 -10.12 -6.15 17.62
C PHE A 43 -10.05 -4.63 17.84
N GLU A 44 -9.35 -4.17 18.89
CA GLU A 44 -9.23 -2.75 19.22
C GLU A 44 -8.27 -2.00 18.28
N ASP A 45 -7.17 -2.65 17.88
CA ASP A 45 -6.19 -2.07 16.95
C ASP A 45 -6.57 -2.29 15.47
N GLU A 46 -7.52 -3.18 15.20
CA GLU A 46 -7.91 -3.57 13.84
C GLU A 46 -8.44 -2.39 13.02
N GLU A 47 -9.28 -1.53 13.60
CA GLU A 47 -9.83 -0.37 12.90
C GLU A 47 -8.74 0.67 12.58
N ALA A 48 -7.77 0.85 13.48
CA ALA A 48 -6.65 1.77 13.25
C ALA A 48 -5.76 1.28 12.09
N PHE A 49 -5.44 -0.02 12.05
CA PHE A 49 -4.68 -0.60 10.95
C PHE A 49 -5.46 -0.56 9.62
N ARG A 50 -6.77 -0.81 9.63
CA ARG A 50 -7.61 -0.69 8.42
C ARG A 50 -7.58 0.73 7.86
N ARG A 51 -7.77 1.75 8.70
CA ARG A 51 -7.68 3.16 8.25
C ARG A 51 -6.31 3.50 7.68
N ALA A 52 -5.23 3.07 8.34
CA ALA A 52 -3.88 3.29 7.85
C ALA A 52 -3.62 2.61 6.50
N ILE A 53 -4.15 1.39 6.29
CA ILE A 53 -4.07 0.69 4.99
C ILE A 53 -4.84 1.46 3.92
N ASP A 54 -6.05 1.93 4.22
CA ASP A 54 -6.87 2.67 3.26
C ASP A 54 -6.21 4.00 2.85
N GLU A 55 -5.63 4.73 3.79
CA GLU A 55 -4.86 5.95 3.50
C GLU A 55 -3.68 5.67 2.57
N ARG A 56 -2.89 4.62 2.85
CA ARG A 56 -1.73 4.25 2.03
C ARG A 56 -2.10 3.71 0.66
N ARG A 57 -3.25 3.04 0.53
CA ARG A 57 -3.80 2.62 -0.76
C ARG A 57 -4.26 3.83 -1.58
N SER A 58 -4.97 4.76 -0.95
CA SER A 58 -5.39 6.01 -1.60
C SER A 58 -4.20 6.80 -2.11
N GLU A 59 -3.16 6.96 -1.29
CA GLU A 59 -1.93 7.64 -1.71
C GLU A 59 -1.27 6.92 -2.89
N LEU A 60 -1.18 5.59 -2.84
CA LEU A 60 -0.59 4.80 -3.92
C LEU A 60 -1.38 4.94 -5.24
N ASP A 61 -2.70 5.00 -5.16
CA ASP A 61 -3.56 5.19 -6.33
C ASP A 61 -3.44 6.61 -6.90
N SER A 62 -3.31 7.64 -6.06
CA SER A 62 -2.99 9.00 -6.53
C SER A 62 -1.67 9.07 -7.30
N LEU A 63 -0.68 8.23 -6.95
CA LEU A 63 0.58 8.15 -7.71
C LEU A 63 0.46 7.38 -9.03
N ARG A 64 -0.60 6.61 -9.25
CA ARG A 64 -0.86 5.89 -10.51
C ARG A 64 -1.61 6.75 -11.52
N ASP A 65 -2.44 7.67 -11.04
CA ASP A 65 -3.27 8.50 -11.88
C ASP A 65 -2.85 9.97 -11.79
N PRO A 66 -1.96 10.44 -12.69
CA PRO A 66 -1.59 11.86 -12.73
C PRO A 66 -2.77 12.77 -13.11
N ALA A 67 -3.96 12.22 -13.44
CA ALA A 67 -5.19 12.95 -13.70
C ALA A 67 -6.18 12.97 -12.51
N ALA A 68 -5.85 12.37 -11.36
CA ALA A 68 -6.71 12.43 -10.16
C ALA A 68 -6.76 13.82 -9.50
N ASP A 69 -5.93 14.77 -9.95
CA ASP A 69 -5.92 16.19 -9.58
C ASP A 69 -6.47 17.11 -10.72
N ALA A 70 -7.50 16.67 -11.46
CA ALA A 70 -8.17 17.47 -12.50
C ALA A 70 -9.67 17.68 -12.27
#